data_AF-A0A2D6JGZ3-F1
#
_entry.id   AF-A0A2D6JGZ3-F1
#
_cell.length_a   1.000
_cell.length_b   1.000
_cell.length_c   1.000
_cell.angle_alpha   90.00
_cell.angle_beta   90.00
_cell.angle_gamma   90.00
#
_symmetry.space_group_name_H-M   'P 1'
#
loop_
_entity.id
_entity.type
_entity.pdbx_description
1 polymer ?
#
loop_
_entity_poly.entity_id
_entity_poly.type
_entity_poly.pdbx_seq_one_letter_code
_entity_poly.pdbx_strand_id
1 'polypeptide(L)'
;MKKVIISLLLAISGTLSASEIPNFSIESENDPSSEQFSSRLSLERERELLQNGMEKLYPLLPKHIQEVAKKTTIVVNHKWRPVTSTYHGFSAEDDPEYIFPNTDFYNKKSNNKPGLIKANVTEKFMLLIDFGTRMFEAETEPEKKALYKEGTESIFNNLLAHELAHAYQYSVKPAQKIRGADPKYFDNGLVDPLLVEAASLVVKYEVEATDFDLQYLKPDGLRALGEKLLDYEDKNPELFSEGAKYHYISKHRPKNPTARHYLIRNADNAEKQSSKFSASQDKTYNGQFVPLRLLQELVDINTSIKEENKAKIAYQERVKEIESEWTFYINDEADSVELQKVYEYLVPAKERFELELKQFKSNL
;
A
#
# COMPACT_ATOMS: atom_id res chain seq x y z
N MET A 1 -23.27 9.69 -56.14
CA MET A 1 -24.13 9.69 -54.92
C MET A 1 -23.77 8.46 -54.09
N LYS A 2 -23.50 8.68 -52.80
CA LYS A 2 -22.81 7.76 -51.88
C LYS A 2 -23.64 6.50 -51.61
N LYS A 3 -23.02 5.32 -51.72
CA LYS A 3 -23.53 4.06 -51.16
C LYS A 3 -23.19 4.05 -49.66
N VAL A 4 -24.21 3.95 -48.82
CA VAL A 4 -24.10 3.74 -47.38
C VAL A 4 -23.70 2.28 -47.16
N ILE A 5 -22.51 2.05 -46.63
CA ILE A 5 -22.10 0.73 -46.11
C ILE A 5 -22.49 0.74 -44.63
N ILE A 6 -23.51 -0.05 -44.29
CA ILE A 6 -23.85 -0.40 -42.91
C ILE A 6 -22.85 -1.49 -42.51
N SER A 7 -21.83 -1.13 -41.74
CA SER A 7 -20.95 -2.10 -41.09
C SER A 7 -21.71 -2.71 -39.91
N LEU A 8 -22.20 -3.93 -40.10
CA LEU A 8 -22.78 -4.77 -39.07
C LEU A 8 -21.65 -5.18 -38.09
N LEU A 9 -21.61 -4.53 -36.92
CA LEU A 9 -20.84 -4.96 -35.76
C LEU A 9 -21.42 -6.30 -35.27
N LEU A 10 -20.81 -7.41 -35.67
CA LEU A 10 -20.99 -8.68 -34.99
C LEU A 10 -20.26 -8.59 -33.65
N ALA A 11 -21.04 -8.39 -32.59
CA ALA A 11 -20.63 -8.61 -31.23
C ALA A 11 -20.20 -10.08 -31.08
N ILE A 12 -18.89 -10.32 -31.10
CA ILE A 12 -18.33 -11.57 -30.58
C ILE A 12 -18.33 -11.41 -29.06
N SER A 13 -19.42 -11.80 -28.44
CA SER A 13 -19.45 -12.18 -27.03
C SER A 13 -18.63 -13.47 -26.88
N GLY A 14 -17.30 -13.34 -26.93
CA GLY A 14 -16.40 -14.39 -26.51
C GLY A 14 -16.44 -14.44 -24.99
N THR A 15 -17.32 -15.27 -24.44
CA THR A 15 -17.11 -15.78 -23.09
C THR A 15 -15.79 -16.52 -23.12
N LEU A 16 -14.73 -15.90 -22.59
CA LEU A 16 -13.54 -16.64 -22.17
C LEU A 16 -14.04 -17.79 -21.30
N SER A 17 -13.77 -19.03 -21.71
CA SER A 17 -14.11 -20.20 -20.90
C SER A 17 -13.42 -20.04 -19.55
N ALA A 18 -14.15 -20.32 -18.46
CA ALA A 18 -13.67 -20.30 -17.07
C ALA A 18 -12.44 -21.19 -16.79
N SER A 19 -11.82 -21.77 -17.82
CA SER A 19 -10.66 -22.66 -17.77
C SER A 19 -9.30 -21.99 -18.07
N GLU A 20 -9.25 -20.69 -18.35
CA GLU A 20 -7.98 -19.94 -18.54
C GLU A 20 -7.60 -19.05 -17.36
N ILE A 21 -8.44 -19.02 -16.34
CA ILE A 21 -8.17 -18.33 -15.09
C ILE A 21 -7.23 -19.26 -14.31
N PRO A 22 -5.96 -18.89 -14.10
CA PRO A 22 -5.02 -19.76 -13.40
C PRO A 22 -5.58 -20.11 -12.03
N ASN A 23 -5.35 -21.33 -11.55
CA ASN A 23 -5.66 -21.72 -10.18
C ASN A 23 -4.86 -20.82 -9.23
N PHE A 24 -5.46 -19.69 -8.82
CA PHE A 24 -4.91 -18.84 -7.78
C PHE A 24 -4.84 -19.65 -6.51
N SER A 25 -3.65 -19.79 -5.94
CA SER A 25 -3.54 -20.34 -4.60
C SER A 25 -3.99 -19.25 -3.64
N ILE A 26 -5.11 -19.49 -2.95
CA ILE A 26 -5.57 -18.65 -1.86
C ILE A 26 -5.32 -19.40 -0.55
N GLU A 27 -4.36 -18.89 0.21
CA GLU A 27 -4.02 -19.42 1.53
C GLU A 27 -4.49 -18.45 2.60
N SER A 28 -4.73 -18.98 3.79
CA SER A 28 -5.12 -18.17 4.95
C SER A 28 -4.21 -18.55 6.10
N GLU A 29 -3.50 -17.57 6.64
CA GLU A 29 -2.62 -17.77 7.80
C GLU A 29 -3.42 -17.43 9.06
N ASN A 30 -3.67 -18.43 9.91
CA ASN A 30 -4.35 -18.25 11.19
C ASN A 30 -3.34 -17.91 12.28
N ASP A 31 -3.59 -16.84 13.03
CA ASP A 31 -3.02 -16.66 14.36
C ASP A 31 -3.90 -17.43 15.37
N PRO A 32 -3.38 -18.44 16.08
CA PRO A 32 -4.16 -19.19 17.09
C PRO A 32 -4.68 -18.32 18.25
N SER A 33 -4.15 -17.11 18.45
CA SER A 33 -4.72 -16.14 19.41
C SER A 33 -5.99 -15.43 18.91
N SER A 34 -6.32 -15.55 17.61
CA SER A 34 -7.47 -14.91 16.97
C SER A 34 -8.80 -15.68 17.09
N GLU A 35 -8.80 -16.87 17.72
CA GLU A 35 -10.01 -17.71 17.93
C GLU A 35 -11.12 -17.03 18.76
N GLN A 36 -10.87 -15.84 19.32
CA GLN A 36 -11.82 -15.09 20.15
C GLN A 36 -12.88 -14.31 19.37
N PHE A 37 -12.83 -14.26 18.02
CA PHE A 37 -13.75 -13.42 17.24
C PHE A 37 -14.80 -14.23 16.47
N SER A 38 -16.07 -14.13 16.89
CA SER A 38 -17.23 -14.71 16.18
C SER A 38 -17.58 -14.00 14.87
N SER A 39 -16.81 -12.98 14.46
CA SER A 39 -17.09 -12.05 13.36
C SER A 39 -16.36 -12.37 12.06
N ARG A 40 -15.42 -13.32 12.07
CA ARG A 40 -14.55 -13.61 10.94
C ARG A 40 -15.32 -14.28 9.79
N LEU A 41 -14.97 -13.94 8.55
CA LEU A 41 -15.49 -14.65 7.38
C LEU A 41 -14.95 -16.08 7.36
N SER A 42 -15.76 -17.02 6.87
CA SER A 42 -15.24 -18.37 6.65
C SER A 42 -14.21 -18.34 5.51
N LEU A 43 -13.25 -19.25 5.56
CA LEU A 43 -12.21 -19.36 4.52
C LEU A 43 -12.82 -19.61 3.14
N GLU A 44 -13.93 -20.37 3.08
CA GLU A 44 -14.67 -20.59 1.84
C GLU A 44 -15.24 -19.28 1.28
N ARG A 45 -15.80 -18.43 2.15
CA ARG A 45 -16.34 -17.14 1.73
C ARG A 45 -15.24 -16.19 1.27
N GLU A 46 -14.11 -16.15 1.97
CA GLU A 46 -12.96 -15.34 1.56
C GLU A 46 -12.46 -15.73 0.17
N ARG A 47 -12.30 -17.04 -0.06
CA ARG A 47 -11.91 -17.60 -1.35
C ARG A 47 -12.90 -17.28 -2.45
N GLU A 48 -14.19 -17.48 -2.19
CA GLU A 48 -15.26 -17.18 -3.14
C GLU A 48 -15.23 -15.71 -3.56
N LEU A 49 -15.11 -14.79 -2.60
CA LEU A 49 -15.05 -13.35 -2.86
C LEU A 49 -13.82 -13.01 -3.72
N LEU A 50 -12.63 -13.43 -3.32
CA LEU A 50 -11.39 -13.15 -4.04
C LEU A 50 -11.39 -13.76 -5.45
N GLN A 51 -11.86 -15.01 -5.60
CA GLN A 51 -12.00 -15.66 -6.89
C GLN A 51 -12.93 -14.82 -7.79
N ASN A 52 -14.14 -14.50 -7.33
CA ASN A 52 -15.10 -13.69 -8.09
C ASN A 52 -14.53 -12.32 -8.51
N GLY A 53 -13.75 -11.66 -7.64
CA GLY A 53 -13.06 -10.42 -7.97
C GLY A 53 -12.01 -10.62 -9.06
N MET A 54 -11.18 -11.66 -8.93
CA MET A 54 -10.11 -11.95 -9.86
C MET A 54 -10.61 -12.37 -11.24
N GLU A 55 -11.71 -13.13 -11.32
CA GLU A 55 -12.32 -13.53 -12.59
C GLU A 55 -12.77 -12.32 -13.43
N LYS A 56 -13.20 -11.24 -12.77
CA LYS A 56 -13.62 -10.00 -13.42
C LYS A 56 -12.45 -9.10 -13.77
N LEU A 57 -11.45 -9.01 -12.89
CA LEU A 57 -10.30 -8.13 -13.07
C LEU A 57 -9.31 -8.69 -14.11
N TYR A 58 -9.01 -9.99 -14.06
CA TYR A 58 -7.95 -10.61 -14.85
C TYR A 58 -8.01 -10.30 -16.36
N PRO A 59 -9.17 -10.36 -17.04
CA PRO A 59 -9.27 -10.03 -18.47
C PRO A 59 -8.95 -8.55 -18.79
N LEU A 60 -9.03 -7.66 -17.80
CA LEU A 60 -8.78 -6.22 -17.94
C LEU A 60 -7.31 -5.85 -17.68
N LEU A 61 -6.52 -6.77 -17.13
CA LEU A 61 -5.12 -6.53 -16.79
C LEU A 61 -4.23 -6.56 -18.05
N PRO A 62 -3.15 -5.77 -18.10
CA PRO A 62 -2.14 -5.90 -19.15
C PRO A 62 -1.51 -7.30 -19.15
N LYS A 63 -1.09 -7.78 -20.34
CA LYS A 63 -0.53 -9.14 -20.50
C LYS A 63 0.61 -9.45 -19.52
N HIS A 64 1.51 -8.50 -19.26
CA HIS A 64 2.63 -8.72 -18.35
C HIS A 64 2.17 -8.92 -16.89
N ILE A 65 1.10 -8.25 -16.46
CA ILE A 65 0.49 -8.45 -15.14
C ILE A 65 -0.26 -9.79 -15.10
N GLN A 66 -0.96 -10.16 -16.18
CA GLN A 66 -1.61 -11.48 -16.28
C GLN A 66 -0.61 -12.63 -16.10
N GLU A 67 0.59 -12.53 -16.70
CA GLU A 67 1.63 -13.55 -16.56
C GLU A 67 2.20 -13.65 -15.12
N VAL A 68 2.24 -12.53 -14.41
CA VAL A 68 2.62 -12.50 -12.99
C VAL A 68 1.51 -13.09 -12.13
N ALA A 69 0.26 -12.74 -12.40
CA ALA A 69 -0.90 -13.24 -11.67
C ALA A 69 -0.96 -14.78 -11.66
N LYS A 70 -0.58 -15.44 -12.78
CA LYS A 70 -0.46 -16.92 -12.86
C LYS A 70 0.52 -17.53 -11.86
N LYS A 71 1.44 -16.74 -11.30
CA LYS A 71 2.52 -17.14 -10.38
C LYS A 71 2.32 -16.57 -8.96
N THR A 72 1.27 -15.78 -8.75
CA THR A 72 0.99 -15.12 -7.47
C THR A 72 0.06 -15.99 -6.62
N THR A 73 0.42 -16.16 -5.35
CA THR A 73 -0.42 -16.71 -4.29
C THR A 73 -0.97 -15.54 -3.48
N ILE A 74 -2.29 -15.41 -3.40
CA ILE A 74 -2.93 -14.37 -2.59
C ILE A 74 -3.17 -14.97 -1.21
N VAL A 75 -2.57 -14.39 -0.18
CA VAL A 75 -2.72 -14.86 1.20
C VAL A 75 -3.59 -13.89 1.96
N VAL A 76 -4.68 -14.37 2.54
CA VAL A 76 -5.46 -13.59 3.48
C VAL A 76 -4.80 -13.73 4.86
N ASN A 77 -4.26 -12.62 5.35
CA ASN A 77 -3.52 -12.58 6.60
C ASN A 77 -4.45 -12.19 7.76
N HIS A 78 -4.56 -13.07 8.76
CA HIS A 78 -5.46 -12.93 9.91
C HIS A 78 -4.70 -12.68 11.22
N LYS A 79 -3.60 -11.93 11.17
CA LYS A 79 -2.85 -11.54 12.38
C LYS A 79 -3.67 -10.55 13.24
N TRP A 80 -3.94 -10.93 14.49
CA TRP A 80 -4.55 -10.03 15.48
C TRP A 80 -3.55 -9.00 15.97
N ARG A 81 -3.97 -7.74 16.14
CA ARG A 81 -3.22 -6.76 16.92
C ARG A 81 -4.12 -6.01 17.91
N PRO A 82 -3.66 -5.81 19.15
CA PRO A 82 -4.35 -4.92 20.08
C PRO A 82 -4.44 -3.53 19.46
N VAL A 83 -5.65 -2.96 19.45
CA VAL A 83 -5.99 -1.64 18.90
C VAL A 83 -5.46 -0.53 19.83
N THR A 84 -4.16 -0.55 20.13
CA THR A 84 -3.48 0.50 20.90
C THR A 84 -2.60 1.40 20.04
N SER A 85 -2.37 1.07 18.76
CA SER A 85 -1.70 1.97 17.84
C SER A 85 -2.69 2.94 17.19
N THR A 86 -2.45 4.22 17.43
CA THR A 86 -3.07 5.35 16.74
C THR A 86 -3.06 5.12 15.23
N TYR A 87 -4.27 5.19 14.66
CA TYR A 87 -4.62 4.82 13.30
C TYR A 87 -4.07 5.84 12.28
N HIS A 88 -2.84 5.63 11.81
CA HIS A 88 -2.30 6.27 10.62
C HIS A 88 -1.58 5.22 9.76
N GLY A 89 -2.23 4.80 8.67
CA GLY A 89 -1.63 3.96 7.63
C GLY A 89 -1.73 2.45 7.84
N PHE A 90 -1.54 1.72 6.74
CA PHE A 90 -1.16 0.30 6.73
C PHE A 90 -0.07 0.09 7.79
N SER A 91 -0.27 -0.82 8.74
CA SER A 91 0.80 -1.10 9.68
C SER A 91 1.83 -1.99 8.99
N ALA A 92 3.14 -1.73 9.12
CA ALA A 92 4.17 -2.58 8.49
C ALA A 92 4.30 -4.05 8.96
N GLU A 93 3.23 -4.73 9.41
CA GLU A 93 3.13 -6.21 9.32
C GLU A 93 1.85 -6.66 8.56
N ASP A 94 1.07 -5.68 8.08
CA ASP A 94 0.09 -5.80 6.99
C ASP A 94 0.78 -5.64 5.62
N ASP A 95 2.07 -5.33 5.60
CA ASP A 95 2.84 -5.22 4.37
C ASP A 95 2.88 -6.58 3.66
N PRO A 96 2.65 -6.62 2.34
CA PRO A 96 2.80 -7.83 1.55
C PRO A 96 4.23 -8.38 1.65
N GLU A 97 4.33 -9.67 1.98
CA GLU A 97 5.61 -10.40 2.04
C GLU A 97 5.96 -10.93 0.66
N TYR A 98 6.72 -10.17 -0.11
CA TYR A 98 7.17 -10.64 -1.41
C TYR A 98 8.41 -11.54 -1.29
N ILE A 99 8.25 -12.83 -1.55
CA ILE A 99 9.33 -13.84 -1.47
C ILE A 99 9.78 -14.18 -2.89
N PHE A 100 10.93 -13.66 -3.32
CA PHE A 100 11.46 -13.96 -4.65
C PHE A 100 12.53 -15.05 -4.62
N PRO A 101 12.49 -16.01 -5.56
CA PRO A 101 13.59 -16.96 -5.72
C PRO A 101 14.89 -16.21 -6.05
N ASN A 102 16.01 -16.64 -5.43
CA ASN A 102 17.37 -16.17 -5.69
C ASN A 102 17.65 -14.70 -5.33
N THR A 103 16.86 -14.13 -4.43
CA THR A 103 17.14 -12.81 -3.86
C THR A 103 17.67 -13.01 -2.44
N ASP A 104 18.99 -13.14 -2.30
CA ASP A 104 19.67 -13.33 -1.00
C ASP A 104 19.41 -12.20 0.02
N PHE A 105 18.72 -11.14 -0.40
CA PHE A 105 18.24 -10.04 0.43
C PHE A 105 17.00 -10.40 1.29
N TYR A 106 16.16 -11.36 0.88
CA TYR A 106 14.85 -11.61 1.50
C TYR A 106 14.86 -12.80 2.45
N ASN A 107 15.58 -12.63 3.54
CA ASN A 107 15.37 -13.28 4.84
C ASN A 107 15.54 -14.81 4.97
N LYS A 108 16.43 -15.19 5.90
CA LYS A 108 16.81 -16.56 6.35
C LYS A 108 15.69 -17.40 6.99
N LYS A 109 14.41 -16.97 6.95
CA LYS A 109 13.31 -17.60 7.72
C LYS A 109 12.11 -18.06 6.90
N SER A 110 12.05 -17.77 5.60
CA SER A 110 10.95 -18.27 4.78
C SER A 110 11.23 -19.72 4.37
N ASN A 111 10.49 -20.67 4.93
CA ASN A 111 10.40 -22.06 4.44
C ASN A 111 9.52 -22.15 3.17
N ASN A 112 9.26 -21.03 2.49
CA ASN A 112 8.32 -20.98 1.38
C ASN A 112 8.97 -21.45 0.08
N LYS A 113 8.16 -22.10 -0.77
CA LYS A 113 8.60 -22.68 -2.04
C LYS A 113 9.20 -21.58 -2.94
N PRO A 114 10.39 -21.79 -3.53
CA PRO A 114 10.97 -20.84 -4.48
C PRO A 114 10.00 -20.56 -5.64
N GLY A 115 9.79 -19.27 -5.96
CA GLY A 115 9.02 -18.87 -7.15
C GLY A 115 7.55 -18.49 -6.93
N LEU A 116 7.09 -18.34 -5.68
CA LEU A 116 5.74 -17.87 -5.37
C LEU A 116 5.75 -16.44 -4.83
N ILE A 117 4.96 -15.56 -5.44
CA ILE A 117 4.75 -14.19 -4.95
C ILE A 117 3.58 -14.21 -3.98
N LYS A 118 3.78 -13.83 -2.72
CA LYS A 118 2.71 -13.72 -1.71
C LYS A 118 2.22 -12.28 -1.62
N ALA A 119 0.96 -12.06 -1.97
CA ALA A 119 0.25 -10.80 -1.76
C ALA A 119 -0.64 -10.92 -0.52
N ASN A 120 -0.53 -9.98 0.43
CA ASN A 120 -1.29 -10.04 1.68
C ASN A 120 -2.59 -9.23 1.58
N VAL A 121 -3.73 -9.87 1.85
CA VAL A 121 -5.03 -9.19 1.98
C VAL A 121 -5.40 -9.14 3.47
N THR A 122 -5.77 -7.96 3.96
CA THR A 122 -6.17 -7.79 5.37
C THR A 122 -7.64 -8.14 5.61
N GLU A 123 -7.96 -8.60 6.82
CA GLU A 123 -9.33 -8.91 7.25
C GLU A 123 -10.29 -7.73 7.04
N LYS A 124 -9.81 -6.49 7.22
CA LYS A 124 -10.59 -5.28 6.95
C LYS A 124 -11.09 -5.21 5.50
N PHE A 125 -10.22 -5.48 4.53
CA PHE A 125 -10.61 -5.44 3.11
C PHE A 125 -11.63 -6.54 2.80
N MET A 126 -11.43 -7.74 3.34
CA MET A 126 -12.37 -8.85 3.15
C MET A 126 -13.75 -8.53 3.74
N LEU A 127 -13.80 -7.91 4.93
CA LEU A 127 -15.06 -7.47 5.53
C LEU A 127 -15.72 -6.33 4.75
N LEU A 128 -14.94 -5.40 4.19
CA LEU A 128 -15.45 -4.31 3.37
C LEU A 128 -16.06 -4.84 2.06
N ILE A 129 -15.40 -5.83 1.46
CA ILE A 129 -15.90 -6.56 0.30
C ILE A 129 -17.19 -7.32 0.65
N ASP A 130 -17.23 -8.11 1.73
CA ASP A 130 -18.44 -8.83 2.14
C ASP A 130 -19.60 -7.86 2.43
N PHE A 131 -19.30 -6.72 3.06
CA PHE A 131 -20.28 -5.66 3.27
C PHE A 131 -20.84 -5.13 1.94
N GLY A 132 -19.96 -4.73 1.00
CA GLY A 132 -20.37 -4.28 -0.33
C GLY A 132 -21.20 -5.32 -1.07
N THR A 133 -20.78 -6.59 -0.99
CA THR A 133 -21.49 -7.71 -1.60
C THR A 133 -22.91 -7.83 -1.08
N ARG A 134 -23.09 -7.85 0.24
CA ARG A 134 -24.41 -7.95 0.86
C ARG A 134 -25.29 -6.74 0.56
N MET A 135 -24.71 -5.54 0.54
CA MET A 135 -25.47 -4.32 0.25
C MET A 135 -25.98 -4.32 -1.19
N PHE A 136 -25.17 -4.74 -2.17
CA PHE A 136 -25.67 -4.84 -3.56
C PHE A 136 -26.69 -5.97 -3.73
N GLU A 137 -26.50 -7.12 -3.06
CA GLU A 137 -27.40 -8.27 -3.19
C GLU A 137 -28.79 -7.94 -2.64
N ALA A 138 -28.84 -7.28 -1.48
CA ALA A 138 -30.06 -6.87 -0.79
C ALA A 138 -30.77 -5.67 -1.45
N GLU A 139 -30.07 -4.88 -2.29
CA GLU A 139 -30.66 -3.72 -2.94
C GLU A 139 -31.63 -4.14 -4.06
N THR A 140 -32.76 -3.44 -4.10
CA THR A 140 -33.88 -3.69 -5.03
C THR A 140 -34.02 -2.59 -6.07
N GLU A 141 -33.61 -1.36 -5.77
CA GLU A 141 -33.60 -0.26 -6.73
C GLU A 141 -32.46 -0.45 -7.75
N PRO A 142 -32.75 -0.62 -9.06
CA PRO A 142 -31.75 -0.99 -10.06
C PRO A 142 -30.54 -0.03 -10.14
N GLU A 143 -30.78 1.28 -10.00
CA GLU A 143 -29.75 2.31 -10.08
C GLU A 143 -28.78 2.23 -8.88
N LYS A 144 -29.31 2.14 -7.66
CA LYS A 144 -28.48 1.96 -6.45
C LYS A 144 -27.78 0.62 -6.45
N LYS A 145 -28.44 -0.44 -6.91
CA LYS A 145 -27.86 -1.77 -7.03
C LYS A 145 -26.64 -1.77 -7.96
N ALA A 146 -26.74 -1.08 -9.10
CA ALA A 146 -25.62 -0.91 -10.02
C ALA A 146 -24.44 -0.18 -9.35
N LEU A 147 -24.71 0.94 -8.66
CA LEU A 147 -23.68 1.70 -7.94
C LEU A 147 -23.00 0.87 -6.84
N TYR A 148 -23.75 0.13 -6.03
CA TYR A 148 -23.16 -0.72 -4.99
C TYR A 148 -22.34 -1.87 -5.56
N LYS A 149 -22.78 -2.43 -6.69
CA LYS A 149 -22.00 -3.43 -7.43
C LYS A 149 -20.69 -2.83 -7.93
N GLU A 150 -20.73 -1.66 -8.57
CA GLU A 150 -19.54 -0.95 -9.05
C GLU A 150 -18.58 -0.57 -7.92
N GLY A 151 -19.11 -0.11 -6.78
CA GLY A 151 -18.31 0.18 -5.58
C GLY A 151 -17.63 -1.07 -5.02
N THR A 152 -18.35 -2.19 -4.97
CA THR A 152 -17.81 -3.48 -4.52
C THR A 152 -16.71 -3.97 -5.46
N GLU A 153 -16.94 -3.92 -6.77
CA GLU A 153 -15.94 -4.26 -7.78
C GLU A 153 -14.71 -3.33 -7.70
N SER A 154 -14.91 -2.05 -7.37
CA SER A 154 -13.80 -1.10 -7.19
C SER A 154 -12.95 -1.41 -5.97
N ILE A 155 -13.53 -1.91 -4.86
CA ILE A 155 -12.73 -2.34 -3.69
C ILE A 155 -11.83 -3.53 -4.09
N PHE A 156 -12.40 -4.51 -4.80
CA PHE A 156 -11.62 -5.64 -5.32
C PHE A 156 -10.52 -5.18 -6.27
N ASN A 157 -10.86 -4.32 -7.21
CA ASN A 157 -9.93 -3.84 -8.22
C ASN A 157 -8.80 -3.04 -7.58
N ASN A 158 -9.11 -2.15 -6.63
CA ASN A 158 -8.11 -1.39 -5.89
C ASN A 158 -7.11 -2.36 -5.24
N LEU A 159 -7.59 -3.34 -4.48
CA LEU A 159 -6.72 -4.30 -3.80
C LEU A 159 -5.92 -5.18 -4.77
N LEU A 160 -6.62 -5.90 -5.65
CA LEU A 160 -5.99 -6.92 -6.48
C LEU A 160 -5.10 -6.34 -7.57
N ALA A 161 -5.50 -5.22 -8.21
CA ALA A 161 -4.66 -4.58 -9.21
C ALA A 161 -3.39 -3.99 -8.58
N HIS A 162 -3.51 -3.38 -7.41
CA HIS A 162 -2.39 -2.83 -6.66
C HIS A 162 -1.38 -3.91 -6.27
N GLU A 163 -1.84 -5.00 -5.65
CA GLU A 163 -0.97 -6.10 -5.25
C GLU A 163 -0.33 -6.83 -6.43
N LEU A 164 -1.04 -6.94 -7.56
CA LEU A 164 -0.47 -7.53 -8.77
C LEU A 164 0.53 -6.60 -9.47
N ALA A 165 0.35 -5.27 -9.37
CA ALA A 165 1.35 -4.31 -9.82
C ALA A 165 2.64 -4.44 -9.02
N HIS A 166 2.52 -4.53 -7.69
CA HIS A 166 3.67 -4.84 -6.84
C HIS A 166 4.31 -6.17 -7.18
N ALA A 167 3.52 -7.25 -7.27
CA ALA A 167 4.02 -8.55 -7.67
C ALA A 167 4.89 -8.47 -8.93
N TYR A 168 4.45 -7.70 -9.92
CA TYR A 168 5.22 -7.45 -11.13
C TYR A 168 6.48 -6.63 -10.88
N GLN A 169 6.36 -5.46 -10.24
CA GLN A 169 7.47 -4.56 -9.94
C GLN A 169 8.62 -5.29 -9.23
N TYR A 170 8.29 -6.01 -8.16
CA TYR A 170 9.28 -6.74 -7.39
C TYR A 170 9.82 -7.99 -8.11
N SER A 171 9.05 -8.58 -9.05
CA SER A 171 9.57 -9.64 -9.92
C SER A 171 10.61 -9.14 -10.93
N VAL A 172 10.54 -7.85 -11.29
CA VAL A 172 11.49 -7.20 -12.21
C VAL A 172 12.72 -6.70 -11.46
N LYS A 173 12.51 -5.94 -10.38
CA LYS A 173 13.59 -5.44 -9.53
C LYS A 173 13.14 -5.46 -8.07
N PRO A 174 13.76 -6.28 -7.22
CA PRO A 174 13.44 -6.32 -5.81
C PRO A 174 13.80 -4.98 -5.12
N ALA A 175 12.97 -4.57 -4.14
CA ALA A 175 13.16 -3.39 -3.29
C ALA A 175 12.88 -3.72 -1.81
N GLN A 176 13.45 -2.98 -0.87
CA GLN A 176 13.33 -3.25 0.56
C GLN A 176 13.12 -1.96 1.36
N LYS A 177 12.23 -1.99 2.36
CA LYS A 177 12.11 -0.92 3.36
C LYS A 177 13.31 -0.92 4.30
N ILE A 178 13.61 0.23 4.92
CA ILE A 178 14.73 0.33 5.89
C ILE A 178 14.40 -0.39 7.20
N ARG A 179 13.12 -0.42 7.59
CA ARG A 179 12.68 -1.15 8.79
C ARG A 179 13.07 -2.63 8.69
N GLY A 180 13.74 -3.13 9.74
CA GLY A 180 14.12 -4.54 9.86
C GLY A 180 15.30 -4.95 8.97
N ALA A 181 15.99 -3.99 8.36
CA ALA A 181 17.25 -4.26 7.68
C ALA A 181 18.33 -4.72 8.68
N ASP A 182 19.31 -5.48 8.17
CA ASP A 182 20.42 -6.00 8.98
C ASP A 182 21.27 -4.83 9.53
N PRO A 183 21.61 -4.82 10.84
CA PRO A 183 22.45 -3.80 11.44
C PRO A 183 23.77 -3.53 10.71
N LYS A 184 24.30 -4.49 9.94
CA LYS A 184 25.52 -4.30 9.13
C LYS A 184 25.42 -3.20 8.07
N TYR A 185 24.21 -2.84 7.65
CA TYR A 185 23.98 -1.76 6.67
C TYR A 185 23.99 -0.37 7.32
N PHE A 186 24.26 -0.29 8.62
CA PHE A 186 24.27 0.93 9.39
C PHE A 186 25.66 1.10 10.03
N ASP A 187 26.27 2.25 9.81
CA ASP A 187 27.56 2.60 10.41
C ASP A 187 27.59 4.07 10.80
N ASN A 188 27.82 4.34 12.09
CA ASN A 188 28.03 5.69 12.62
C ASN A 188 26.94 6.71 12.21
N GLY A 189 25.67 6.29 12.27
CA GLY A 189 24.51 7.09 11.87
C GLY A 189 24.28 7.17 10.35
N LEU A 190 25.15 6.60 9.53
CA LEU A 190 24.97 6.46 8.09
C LEU A 190 24.34 5.12 7.74
N VAL A 191 23.73 5.08 6.56
CA VAL A 191 23.10 3.89 6.00
C VAL A 191 23.71 3.60 4.64
N ASP A 192 23.93 2.33 4.36
CA ASP A 192 24.42 1.87 3.05
C ASP A 192 23.56 2.50 1.93
N PRO A 193 24.18 3.22 0.97
CA PRO A 193 23.45 3.85 -0.13
C PRO A 193 22.54 2.89 -0.89
N LEU A 194 22.92 1.61 -1.01
CA LEU A 194 22.09 0.59 -1.67
C LEU A 194 20.78 0.35 -0.93
N LEU A 195 20.77 0.44 0.40
CA LEU A 195 19.56 0.29 1.20
C LEU A 195 18.66 1.53 1.09
N VAL A 196 19.25 2.73 1.01
CA VAL A 196 18.52 3.98 0.74
C VAL A 196 17.88 3.94 -0.64
N GLU A 197 18.60 3.49 -1.67
CA GLU A 197 18.07 3.30 -3.02
C GLU A 197 16.94 2.26 -3.05
N ALA A 198 17.11 1.14 -2.34
CA ALA A 198 16.08 0.10 -2.24
C ALA A 198 14.80 0.64 -1.57
N ALA A 199 14.92 1.43 -0.50
CA ALA A 199 13.77 2.03 0.17
C ALA A 199 13.08 3.10 -0.68
N SER A 200 13.87 3.93 -1.38
CA SER A 200 13.32 4.87 -2.36
C SER A 200 12.55 4.15 -3.48
N LEU A 201 13.01 2.98 -3.91
CA LEU A 201 12.34 2.17 -4.92
C LEU A 201 11.01 1.59 -4.41
N VAL A 202 10.92 1.18 -3.13
CA VAL A 202 9.63 0.78 -2.52
C VAL A 202 8.61 1.90 -2.61
N VAL A 203 9.00 3.14 -2.28
CA VAL A 203 8.09 4.29 -2.35
C VAL A 203 7.66 4.59 -3.77
N LYS A 204 8.58 4.51 -4.73
CA LYS A 204 8.26 4.62 -6.15
C LYS A 204 7.24 3.56 -6.58
N TYR A 205 7.42 2.32 -6.14
CA TYR A 205 6.50 1.23 -6.46
C TYR A 205 5.11 1.46 -5.94
N GLU A 206 4.97 2.02 -4.74
CA GLU A 206 3.68 2.38 -4.17
C GLU A 206 2.92 3.44 -4.96
N VAL A 207 3.63 4.49 -5.41
CA VAL A 207 3.04 5.52 -6.27
C VAL A 207 2.56 4.91 -7.58
N GLU A 208 3.42 4.11 -8.23
CA GLU A 208 3.11 3.48 -9.51
C GLU A 208 1.98 2.43 -9.39
N ALA A 209 1.94 1.65 -8.32
CA ALA A 209 0.86 0.68 -8.06
C ALA A 209 -0.46 1.39 -7.79
N THR A 210 -0.43 2.51 -7.06
CA THR A 210 -1.60 3.37 -6.85
C THR A 210 -2.10 3.93 -8.18
N ASP A 211 -1.23 4.54 -9.00
CA ASP A 211 -1.62 5.03 -10.33
C ASP A 211 -2.22 3.92 -11.20
N PHE A 212 -1.65 2.71 -11.11
CA PHE A 212 -2.15 1.55 -11.84
C PHE A 212 -3.52 1.08 -11.35
N ASP A 213 -3.80 1.09 -10.05
CA ASP A 213 -5.09 0.62 -9.53
C ASP A 213 -6.23 1.63 -9.77
N LEU A 214 -5.92 2.94 -9.76
CA LEU A 214 -6.91 4.02 -9.88
C LEU A 214 -7.70 3.95 -11.20
N GLN A 215 -7.10 3.41 -12.26
CA GLN A 215 -7.77 3.26 -13.56
C GLN A 215 -8.93 2.25 -13.55
N TYR A 216 -8.98 1.38 -12.54
CA TYR A 216 -9.99 0.33 -12.41
C TYR A 216 -11.12 0.69 -11.43
N LEU A 217 -11.08 1.88 -10.84
CA LEU A 217 -12.07 2.33 -9.86
C LEU A 217 -13.26 3.03 -10.51
N LYS A 218 -14.42 2.89 -9.88
CA LYS A 218 -15.68 3.56 -10.23
C LYS A 218 -16.02 4.56 -9.13
N PRO A 219 -15.70 5.87 -9.30
CA PRO A 219 -15.86 6.86 -8.25
C PRO A 219 -17.27 6.94 -7.68
N ASP A 220 -18.29 6.95 -8.54
CA ASP A 220 -19.69 7.05 -8.11
C ASP A 220 -20.13 5.83 -7.28
N GLY A 221 -19.75 4.63 -7.71
CA GLY A 221 -20.00 3.40 -6.97
C GLY A 221 -19.29 3.38 -5.60
N LEU A 222 -18.02 3.81 -5.55
CA LEU A 222 -17.27 3.93 -4.30
C LEU A 222 -17.92 4.94 -3.33
N ARG A 223 -18.35 6.10 -3.81
CA ARG A 223 -19.05 7.09 -2.97
C ARG A 223 -20.37 6.56 -2.45
N ALA A 224 -21.19 5.98 -3.32
CA ALA A 224 -22.48 5.42 -2.94
C ALA A 224 -22.32 4.35 -1.86
N LEU A 225 -21.32 3.47 -2.00
CA LEU A 225 -21.04 2.44 -1.01
C LEU A 225 -20.47 3.04 0.30
N GLY A 226 -19.64 4.09 0.22
CA GLY A 226 -19.12 4.80 1.38
C GLY A 226 -20.21 5.49 2.20
N GLU A 227 -21.14 6.15 1.54
CA GLU A 227 -22.33 6.74 2.17
C GLU A 227 -23.24 5.65 2.76
N LYS A 228 -23.41 4.53 2.05
CA LYS A 228 -24.17 3.39 2.56
C LYS A 228 -23.55 2.79 3.81
N LEU A 229 -22.23 2.67 3.88
CA LEU A 229 -21.52 2.17 5.07
C LEU A 229 -21.75 3.09 6.28
N LEU A 230 -21.66 4.41 6.08
CA LEU A 230 -21.94 5.40 7.13
C LEU A 230 -23.39 5.30 7.63
N ASP A 231 -24.37 5.28 6.73
CA ASP A 231 -25.80 5.16 7.08
C ASP A 231 -26.11 3.83 7.77
N TYR A 232 -25.51 2.73 7.31
CA TYR A 232 -25.73 1.40 7.87
C TYR A 232 -25.13 1.26 9.27
N GLU A 233 -23.94 1.81 9.52
CA GLU A 233 -23.35 1.86 10.86
C GLU A 233 -24.20 2.69 11.83
N ASP A 234 -24.72 3.84 11.38
CA ASP A 234 -25.55 4.69 12.22
C ASP A 234 -26.88 4.04 12.63
N LYS A 235 -27.44 3.17 11.77
CA LYS A 235 -28.69 2.44 12.01
C LYS A 235 -28.50 1.13 12.78
N ASN A 236 -27.30 0.54 12.74
CA ASN A 236 -27.02 -0.78 13.32
C ASN A 236 -25.75 -0.75 14.18
N PRO A 237 -25.62 0.16 15.17
CA PRO A 237 -24.38 0.36 15.91
C PRO A 237 -23.86 -0.90 16.63
N GLU A 238 -24.76 -1.81 17.00
CA GLU A 238 -24.43 -3.11 17.60
C GLU A 238 -23.60 -4.00 16.68
N LEU A 239 -23.79 -3.92 15.36
CA LEU A 239 -23.04 -4.72 14.38
C LEU A 239 -21.59 -4.23 14.20
N PHE A 240 -21.28 -3.03 14.67
CA PHE A 240 -19.97 -2.36 14.53
C PHE A 240 -19.23 -2.21 15.87
N SER A 241 -19.87 -2.60 16.97
CA SER A 241 -19.28 -2.60 18.31
C SER A 241 -18.11 -3.59 18.45
N GLU A 242 -17.32 -3.46 19.51
CA GLU A 242 -16.19 -4.37 19.76
C GLU A 242 -16.64 -5.84 19.81
N GLY A 243 -15.94 -6.71 19.07
CA GLY A 243 -16.30 -8.12 18.91
C GLY A 243 -17.46 -8.40 17.95
N ALA A 244 -18.11 -7.37 17.40
CA ALA A 244 -19.19 -7.52 16.43
C ALA A 244 -18.68 -7.72 15.00
N LYS A 245 -19.60 -8.17 14.12
CA LYS A 245 -19.29 -8.59 12.74
C LYS A 245 -18.46 -7.57 11.95
N TYR A 246 -18.85 -6.29 12.01
CA TYR A 246 -18.26 -5.22 11.21
C TYR A 246 -17.31 -4.33 12.00
N HIS A 247 -16.83 -4.79 13.17
CA HIS A 247 -15.93 -4.04 14.04
C HIS A 247 -14.70 -3.48 13.29
N TYR A 248 -14.04 -4.27 12.44
CA TYR A 248 -12.82 -3.84 11.75
C TYR A 248 -13.03 -2.81 10.65
N ILE A 249 -14.25 -2.71 10.11
CA ILE A 249 -14.61 -1.66 9.15
C ILE A 249 -15.35 -0.49 9.84
N SER A 250 -15.55 -0.57 11.15
CA SER A 250 -16.01 0.52 12.00
C SER A 250 -14.86 1.43 12.41
N LYS A 251 -15.19 2.68 12.75
CA LYS A 251 -14.56 3.28 13.93
C LYS A 251 -15.45 4.37 14.50
N HIS A 252 -15.59 4.32 15.83
CA HIS A 252 -16.13 5.35 16.72
C HIS A 252 -16.40 6.72 16.08
N ARG A 253 -17.68 7.11 16.16
CA ARG A 253 -18.23 8.40 15.73
C ARG A 253 -17.30 9.58 16.04
N PRO A 254 -17.30 10.63 15.17
CA PRO A 254 -18.32 10.91 14.15
C PRO A 254 -17.91 10.61 12.70
N LYS A 255 -16.80 9.92 12.43
CA LYS A 255 -16.27 9.81 11.05
C LYS A 255 -15.65 8.44 10.79
N ASN A 256 -16.45 7.41 10.48
CA ASN A 256 -15.94 6.09 10.08
C ASN A 256 -14.75 6.26 9.11
N PRO A 257 -13.52 5.98 9.56
CA PRO A 257 -12.32 6.27 8.79
C PRO A 257 -12.22 5.31 7.62
N THR A 258 -12.80 4.11 7.70
CA THR A 258 -12.79 3.15 6.61
C THR A 258 -13.60 3.68 5.42
N ALA A 259 -14.84 4.10 5.67
CA ALA A 259 -15.70 4.70 4.64
C ALA A 259 -15.06 5.97 4.03
N ARG A 260 -14.50 6.84 4.88
CA ARG A 260 -13.90 8.10 4.43
C ARG A 260 -12.59 7.90 3.65
N HIS A 261 -11.70 7.03 4.12
CA HIS A 261 -10.36 6.88 3.53
C HIS A 261 -10.32 5.87 2.39
N TYR A 262 -10.94 4.69 2.52
CA TYR A 262 -10.83 3.64 1.51
C TYR A 262 -11.91 3.72 0.42
N LEU A 263 -13.03 4.39 0.69
CA LEU A 263 -14.12 4.52 -0.30
C LEU A 263 -14.19 5.93 -0.87
N ILE A 264 -14.55 6.91 -0.04
CA ILE A 264 -14.82 8.28 -0.50
C ILE A 264 -13.54 8.96 -1.02
N ARG A 265 -12.43 8.89 -0.28
CA ARG A 265 -11.17 9.48 -0.73
C ARG A 265 -10.60 8.76 -1.96
N ASN A 266 -10.75 7.43 -2.07
CA ASN A 266 -10.33 6.71 -3.28
C ASN A 266 -11.18 7.09 -4.49
N ALA A 267 -12.48 7.37 -4.31
CA ALA A 267 -13.30 7.96 -5.37
C ALA A 267 -12.75 9.32 -5.82
N ASP A 268 -12.43 10.20 -4.88
CA ASP A 268 -11.87 11.52 -5.20
C ASP A 268 -10.49 11.43 -5.89
N ASN A 269 -9.65 10.47 -5.48
CA ASN A 269 -8.35 10.22 -6.10
C ASN A 269 -8.51 9.68 -7.53
N ALA A 270 -9.46 8.76 -7.74
CA ALA A 270 -9.76 8.19 -9.04
C ALA A 270 -10.29 9.24 -10.03
N GLU A 271 -11.12 10.18 -9.60
CA GLU A 271 -11.54 11.30 -10.45
C GLU A 271 -10.39 12.23 -10.84
N LYS A 272 -9.49 12.49 -9.89
CA LYS A 272 -8.33 13.36 -10.11
C LYS A 272 -7.19 12.65 -10.85
N GLN A 273 -7.27 11.32 -11.00
CA GLN A 273 -6.18 10.47 -11.49
C GLN A 273 -4.87 10.83 -10.78
N SER A 274 -4.91 10.90 -9.44
CA SER A 274 -3.79 11.39 -8.64
C SER A 274 -3.36 10.34 -7.62
N SER A 275 -2.18 9.75 -7.85
CA SER A 275 -1.41 8.97 -6.87
C SER A 275 -0.65 9.82 -5.84
N LYS A 276 -0.81 11.16 -5.87
CA LYS A 276 -0.03 12.01 -4.98
C LYS A 276 -0.33 11.66 -3.53
N PHE A 277 0.73 11.28 -2.81
CA PHE A 277 0.65 11.10 -1.37
C PHE A 277 0.13 12.38 -0.72
N SER A 278 -0.78 12.21 0.25
CA SER A 278 -1.04 13.27 1.22
C SER A 278 0.25 13.60 1.99
N ALA A 279 0.35 14.80 2.57
CA ALA A 279 1.51 15.18 3.39
C ALA A 279 1.81 14.16 4.53
N SER A 280 0.78 13.51 5.07
CA SER A 280 0.96 12.44 6.06
C SER A 280 1.56 11.18 5.44
N GLN A 281 1.07 10.74 4.28
CA GLN A 281 1.66 9.59 3.57
C GLN A 281 3.09 9.88 3.11
N ASP A 282 3.34 11.09 2.63
CA ASP A 282 4.68 11.54 2.24
C ASP A 282 5.66 11.39 3.42
N LYS A 283 5.28 11.89 4.61
CA LYS A 283 6.08 11.68 5.83
C LYS A 283 6.25 10.21 6.21
N THR A 284 5.21 9.39 6.06
CA THR A 284 5.29 7.94 6.35
C THR A 284 6.22 7.20 5.40
N TYR A 285 6.08 7.41 4.10
CA TYR A 285 6.81 6.65 3.08
C TYR A 285 8.19 7.24 2.79
N ASN A 286 8.33 8.56 2.64
CA ASN A 286 9.61 9.20 2.37
C ASN A 286 10.45 9.41 3.64
N GLY A 287 9.80 9.57 4.81
CA GLY A 287 10.51 9.78 6.08
C GLY A 287 11.43 8.64 6.50
N GLN A 288 11.20 7.40 6.04
CA GLN A 288 12.10 6.28 6.35
C GLN A 288 13.47 6.41 5.70
N PHE A 289 13.63 7.10 4.55
CA PHE A 289 14.89 7.11 3.80
C PHE A 289 15.41 8.52 3.46
N VAL A 290 14.53 9.51 3.31
CA VAL A 290 14.94 10.87 2.92
C VAL A 290 15.89 11.51 3.94
N PRO A 291 15.64 11.46 5.26
CA PRO A 291 16.61 11.98 6.24
C PRO A 291 17.99 11.35 6.07
N LEU A 292 18.05 10.02 5.92
CA LEU A 292 19.30 9.29 5.78
C LEU A 292 20.05 9.66 4.49
N ARG A 293 19.33 9.87 3.38
CA ARG A 293 19.89 10.39 2.13
C ARG A 293 20.45 11.81 2.31
N LEU A 294 19.71 12.68 3.00
CA LEU A 294 20.13 14.07 3.27
C LEU A 294 21.39 14.13 4.15
N LEU A 295 21.49 13.23 5.12
CA LEU A 295 22.70 13.09 5.92
C LEU A 295 23.89 12.65 5.06
N GLN A 296 23.73 11.64 4.22
CA GLN A 296 24.79 11.20 3.31
C GLN A 296 25.25 12.34 2.40
N GLU A 297 24.31 13.09 1.82
CA GLU A 297 24.61 14.24 0.99
C GLU A 297 25.42 15.32 1.74
N LEU A 298 25.07 15.59 3.01
CA LEU A 298 25.80 16.55 3.83
C LEU A 298 27.24 16.07 4.15
N VAL A 299 27.42 14.78 4.42
CA VAL A 299 28.74 14.17 4.59
C VAL A 299 29.58 14.31 3.31
N ASP A 300 29.00 14.00 2.15
CA ASP A 300 29.68 14.08 0.85
C ASP A 300 30.12 15.52 0.53
N ILE A 301 29.28 16.51 0.86
CA ILE A 301 29.61 17.94 0.75
C ILE A 301 30.80 18.28 1.64
N ASN A 302 30.78 17.88 2.91
CA ASN A 302 31.88 18.17 3.84
C ASN A 302 33.19 17.49 3.41
N THR A 303 33.13 16.26 2.90
CA THR A 303 34.27 15.54 2.33
C THR A 303 34.81 16.25 1.09
N SER A 304 33.94 16.62 0.16
CA SER A 304 34.30 17.42 -1.04
C SER A 304 35.02 18.73 -0.68
N ILE A 305 34.63 19.40 0.40
CA ILE A 305 35.29 20.63 0.85
C ILE A 305 36.68 20.33 1.44
N LYS A 306 36.78 19.29 2.27
CA LYS A 306 38.02 18.94 3.00
C LYS A 306 39.09 18.29 2.10
N GLU A 307 38.68 17.34 1.28
CA GLU A 307 39.58 16.45 0.53
C GLU A 307 39.77 16.92 -0.92
N GLU A 308 38.72 17.42 -1.55
CA GLU A 308 38.76 17.87 -2.95
C GLU A 308 38.97 19.39 -3.08
N ASN A 309 39.21 20.10 -1.97
CA ASN A 309 39.42 21.55 -1.90
C ASN A 309 38.32 22.37 -2.62
N LYS A 310 37.07 21.86 -2.66
CA LYS A 310 35.97 22.59 -3.29
C LYS A 310 35.58 23.82 -2.46
N ALA A 311 35.20 24.89 -3.15
CA ALA A 311 34.80 26.14 -2.50
C ALA A 311 33.46 25.96 -1.77
N LYS A 312 33.48 26.10 -0.44
CA LYS A 312 32.29 26.00 0.43
C LYS A 312 31.11 26.89 0.00
N ILE A 313 31.38 28.05 -0.62
CA ILE A 313 30.33 28.95 -1.12
C ILE A 313 29.41 28.30 -2.16
N ALA A 314 29.94 27.34 -2.93
CA ALA A 314 29.18 26.60 -3.94
C ALA A 314 28.07 25.71 -3.34
N TYR A 315 28.14 25.41 -2.04
CA TYR A 315 27.22 24.50 -1.37
C TYR A 315 26.29 25.18 -0.37
N GLN A 316 26.41 26.49 -0.14
CA GLN A 316 25.65 27.18 0.91
C GLN A 316 24.14 27.11 0.70
N GLU A 317 23.66 27.26 -0.54
CA GLU A 317 22.24 27.16 -0.85
C GLU A 317 21.75 25.72 -0.63
N ARG A 318 22.50 24.73 -1.14
CA ARG A 318 22.10 23.33 -1.00
C ARG A 318 22.08 22.87 0.47
N VAL A 319 23.04 23.29 1.30
CA VAL A 319 23.03 22.94 2.73
C VAL A 319 21.84 23.57 3.47
N LYS A 320 21.40 24.78 3.08
CA LYS A 320 20.16 25.37 3.62
C LYS A 320 18.92 24.57 3.24
N GLU A 321 18.85 24.09 2.00
CA GLU A 321 17.78 23.21 1.55
C GLU A 321 17.78 21.89 2.33
N ILE A 322 18.95 21.25 2.47
CA ILE A 322 19.13 20.03 3.26
C ILE A 322 18.63 20.23 4.70
N GLU A 323 19.00 21.32 5.36
CA GLU A 323 18.56 21.65 6.72
C GLU A 323 17.03 21.81 6.80
N SER A 324 16.42 22.47 5.81
CA SER A 324 14.96 22.66 5.73
C SER A 324 14.23 21.34 5.49
N GLU A 325 14.69 20.51 4.55
CA GLU A 325 14.10 19.21 4.23
C GLU A 325 14.23 18.25 5.43
N TRP A 326 15.40 18.21 6.07
CA TRP A 326 15.64 17.42 7.28
C TRP A 326 14.63 17.78 8.38
N THR A 327 14.44 19.09 8.62
CA THR A 327 13.53 19.62 9.63
C THR A 327 12.08 19.18 9.36
N PHE A 328 11.64 19.11 8.10
CA PHE A 328 10.28 18.67 7.76
C PHE A 328 10.00 17.23 8.22
N TYR A 329 10.99 16.34 8.15
CA TYR A 329 10.85 14.93 8.49
C TYR A 329 11.16 14.60 9.96
N ILE A 330 12.07 15.33 10.61
CA ILE A 330 12.63 14.95 11.94
C ILE A 330 12.13 15.81 13.12
N ASN A 331 11.34 16.89 12.91
CA ASN A 331 10.84 17.71 14.03
C ASN A 331 9.62 17.14 14.80
N ASP A 332 9.64 17.41 16.12
CA ASP A 332 9.02 16.76 17.30
C ASP A 332 7.49 16.52 17.36
N GLU A 333 6.66 16.87 16.38
CA GLU A 333 5.19 16.76 16.54
C GLU A 333 4.49 15.74 15.61
N ALA A 334 5.21 15.05 14.74
CA ALA A 334 4.59 14.18 13.74
C ALA A 334 5.38 12.91 13.44
N ASP A 335 5.64 12.11 14.46
CA ASP A 335 6.18 10.77 14.29
C ASP A 335 5.13 9.87 13.64
N SER A 336 5.24 9.67 12.33
CA SER A 336 4.45 8.63 11.67
C SER A 336 4.85 7.25 12.24
N VAL A 337 3.92 6.30 12.25
CA VAL A 337 4.18 4.93 12.75
C VAL A 337 5.36 4.27 12.03
N GLU A 338 5.58 4.56 10.75
CA GLU A 338 6.72 4.03 10.01
C GLU A 338 8.04 4.72 10.37
N LEU A 339 8.03 6.04 10.55
CA LEU A 339 9.20 6.74 11.09
C LEU A 339 9.57 6.19 12.47
N GLN A 340 8.55 5.86 13.29
CA GLN A 340 8.77 5.27 14.61
C GLN A 340 9.50 3.93 14.59
N LYS A 341 9.27 3.15 13.55
CA LYS A 341 9.89 1.83 13.38
C LYS A 341 11.33 1.90 12.87
N VAL A 342 11.74 3.06 12.37
CA VAL A 342 13.11 3.33 11.91
C VAL A 342 13.89 4.13 12.97
N TYR A 343 13.27 4.51 14.10
CA TYR A 343 13.90 5.34 15.13
C TYR A 343 15.23 4.81 15.66
N GLU A 344 15.38 3.49 15.74
CA GLU A 344 16.65 2.86 16.14
C GLU A 344 17.84 3.39 15.33
N TYR A 345 17.62 3.69 14.04
CA TYR A 345 18.64 4.21 13.14
C TYR A 345 18.60 5.74 12.98
N LEU A 346 17.43 6.37 13.15
CA LEU A 346 17.30 7.83 13.03
C LEU A 346 17.94 8.60 14.19
N VAL A 347 17.99 8.02 15.40
CA VAL A 347 18.66 8.65 16.55
C VAL A 347 20.15 8.90 16.27
N PRO A 348 20.97 7.89 15.94
CA PRO A 348 22.39 8.13 15.63
C PRO A 348 22.56 8.97 14.35
N ALA A 349 21.65 8.87 13.37
CA ALA A 349 21.67 9.73 12.19
C ALA A 349 21.44 11.21 12.54
N LYS A 350 20.54 11.51 13.49
CA LYS A 350 20.27 12.88 13.95
C LYS A 350 21.48 13.49 14.63
N GLU A 351 22.11 12.77 15.55
CA GLU A 351 23.34 13.22 16.19
C GLU A 351 24.43 13.50 15.16
N ARG A 352 24.60 12.59 14.18
CA ARG A 352 25.60 12.78 13.13
C ARG A 352 25.27 13.97 12.22
N PHE A 353 24.01 14.17 11.87
CA PHE A 353 23.57 15.30 11.05
C PHE A 353 23.89 16.63 11.73
N GLU A 354 23.58 16.78 13.01
CA GLU A 354 23.88 17.98 13.79
C GLU A 354 25.39 18.27 13.83
N LEU A 355 26.21 17.22 13.97
CA LEU A 355 27.67 17.34 13.93
C LEU A 355 28.17 17.79 12.55
N GLU A 356 27.70 17.18 11.46
CA GLU A 356 28.10 17.55 10.09
C GLU A 356 27.64 18.95 9.73
N LEU A 357 26.43 19.34 10.14
CA LEU A 357 25.91 20.68 9.93
C LEU A 357 26.72 21.71 10.71
N LYS A 358 27.10 21.40 11.95
CA LYS A 358 28.00 22.24 12.75
C LYS A 358 29.37 22.36 12.10
N GLN A 359 29.94 21.28 11.58
CA GLN A 359 31.24 21.31 10.88
C GLN A 359 31.17 22.16 9.61
N PHE A 360 30.10 22.00 8.81
CA PHE A 360 29.88 22.85 7.65
C PHE A 360 29.81 24.31 8.10
N LYS A 361 29.04 24.64 9.14
CA LYS A 361 28.89 26.01 9.64
C LYS A 361 30.16 26.57 10.29
N SER A 362 30.98 25.76 10.98
CA SER A 362 32.17 26.20 11.72
C SER A 362 33.38 26.55 10.85
N ASN A 363 33.39 26.11 9.58
CA ASN A 363 34.45 26.48 8.61
C ASN A 363 34.17 27.83 7.91
N LEU A 364 33.54 28.80 8.59
CA LEU A 364 33.19 30.13 8.07
C LEU A 364 34.05 31.19 8.75
#